data_AF-A0A915DSQ9-F1
#
_entry.id   AF-A0A915DSQ9-F1
#
_cell.length_a   1.000
_cell.length_b   1.000
_cell.length_c   1.000
_cell.angle_alpha   90.00
_cell.angle_beta   90.00
_cell.angle_gamma   90.00
#
_symmetry.space_group_name_H-M   'P 1'
#
loop_
_entity.id
_entity.type
_entity.pdbx_description
1 polymer ?
#
loop_
_entity_poly.entity_id
_entity_poly.type
_entity_poly.pdbx_seq_one_letter_code
_entity_poly.pdbx_strand_id
1 'polypeptide(L)'
;MFENVVITGTFDRFHKGHRHFIRSALALTTSRLTVGVSDNDLEYLKTKKLHENIQSVNLRMSVVENFLDQEDKRRVQIQVLRNTVAFENYLADDLDCMIFTEESANIALIVNKLREANHLSPIKAHIVEWRYKDVSSTAKRMIETQNEVSGDCYLEC
;
A
#
# COMPACT_ATOMS: atom_id res chain seq x y z
N MET A 1 0.41 -12.46 -15.89
CA MET A 1 -0.77 -11.93 -15.22
C MET A 1 -1.23 -12.95 -14.18
N PHE A 2 -1.87 -12.50 -13.12
CA PHE A 2 -2.24 -13.28 -11.93
C PHE A 2 -3.71 -13.09 -11.63
N GLU A 3 -4.37 -14.12 -11.11
CA GLU A 3 -5.83 -14.09 -10.92
C GLU A 3 -6.23 -13.20 -9.75
N ASN A 4 -5.76 -13.54 -8.55
CA ASN A 4 -6.00 -12.79 -7.32
C ASN A 4 -4.67 -12.24 -6.82
N VAL A 5 -4.60 -10.93 -6.67
CA VAL A 5 -3.38 -10.19 -6.33
C VAL A 5 -3.60 -9.39 -5.06
N VAL A 6 -2.61 -9.41 -4.17
CA VAL A 6 -2.54 -8.52 -3.01
C VAL A 6 -1.35 -7.59 -3.11
N ILE A 7 -1.58 -6.32 -2.83
CA ILE A 7 -0.54 -5.33 -2.50
C ILE A 7 -0.81 -4.71 -1.15
N THR A 8 0.24 -4.23 -0.49
CA THR A 8 0.10 -3.47 0.75
C THR A 8 1.02 -2.28 0.81
N GLY A 9 0.59 -1.27 1.55
CA GLY A 9 1.40 -0.10 1.83
C GLY A 9 0.76 0.78 2.87
N THR A 10 1.55 1.71 3.39
CA THR A 10 0.99 2.77 4.23
C THR A 10 0.16 3.73 3.39
N PHE A 11 0.58 4.01 2.15
CA PHE A 11 -0.09 4.95 1.24
C PHE A 11 -0.29 6.36 1.83
N ASP A 12 0.58 6.76 2.76
CA ASP A 12 0.58 8.07 3.41
C ASP A 12 0.94 9.19 2.43
N ARG A 13 0.32 10.37 2.56
CA ARG A 13 0.52 11.53 1.69
C ARG A 13 0.58 11.16 0.21
N PHE A 14 -0.45 10.43 -0.22
CA PHE A 14 -0.58 9.75 -1.51
C PHE A 14 0.06 10.52 -2.69
N HIS A 15 0.90 9.83 -3.47
CA HIS A 15 1.75 10.48 -4.47
C HIS A 15 1.99 9.61 -5.70
N LYS A 16 2.76 10.14 -6.66
CA LYS A 16 3.03 9.51 -7.97
C LYS A 16 3.65 8.12 -7.87
N GLY A 17 4.49 7.85 -6.85
CA GLY A 17 5.03 6.52 -6.56
C GLY A 17 3.94 5.51 -6.21
N HIS A 18 3.06 5.85 -5.27
CA HIS A 18 1.91 5.00 -4.92
C HIS A 18 1.01 4.72 -6.12
N ARG A 19 0.70 5.75 -6.92
CA ARG A 19 -0.11 5.60 -8.14
C ARG A 19 0.53 4.63 -9.14
N HIS A 20 1.83 4.75 -9.36
CA HIS A 20 2.56 3.84 -10.24
C HIS A 20 2.49 2.40 -9.74
N PHE A 21 2.79 2.18 -8.46
CA PHE A 21 2.78 0.85 -7.86
C PHE A 21 1.40 0.18 -7.95
N ILE A 22 0.33 0.91 -7.61
CA ILE A 22 -1.05 0.41 -7.70
C ILE A 22 -1.44 0.11 -9.16
N ARG A 23 -1.07 0.97 -10.12
CA ARG A 23 -1.35 0.72 -11.55
C ARG A 23 -0.61 -0.50 -12.09
N SER A 24 0.65 -0.68 -11.70
CA SER A 24 1.42 -1.87 -12.05
C SER A 24 0.76 -3.13 -11.50
N ALA A 25 0.24 -3.09 -10.27
CA ALA A 25 -0.52 -4.19 -9.70
C ALA A 25 -1.83 -4.46 -10.44
N LEU A 26 -2.58 -3.40 -10.75
CA LEU A 26 -3.83 -3.50 -11.52
C LEU A 26 -3.59 -4.11 -12.90
N ALA A 27 -2.52 -3.73 -13.59
CA ALA A 27 -2.15 -4.26 -14.91
C ALA A 27 -1.76 -5.75 -14.88
N LEU A 28 -1.28 -6.24 -13.74
CA LEU A 28 -0.90 -7.64 -13.55
C LEU A 28 -2.06 -8.53 -13.10
N THR A 29 -3.20 -7.95 -12.73
CA THR A 29 -4.36 -8.66 -12.15
C THR A 29 -5.43 -8.96 -13.18
N THR A 30 -6.02 -10.16 -13.15
CA THR A 30 -7.11 -10.55 -14.07
C THR A 30 -8.47 -10.73 -13.41
N SER A 31 -8.54 -10.99 -12.10
CA SER A 31 -9.80 -11.20 -11.38
C SER A 31 -9.96 -10.21 -10.22
N ARG A 32 -9.13 -10.31 -9.17
CA ARG A 32 -9.28 -9.49 -7.96
C ARG A 32 -7.96 -8.85 -7.52
N LEU A 33 -7.99 -7.54 -7.29
CA LEU A 33 -6.91 -6.78 -6.65
C LEU A 33 -7.36 -6.36 -5.24
N THR A 34 -6.66 -6.85 -4.23
CA THR A 34 -6.80 -6.40 -2.85
C THR A 34 -5.66 -5.45 -2.49
N VAL A 35 -6.01 -4.25 -2.02
CA VAL A 35 -5.08 -3.21 -1.57
C VAL A 35 -5.20 -3.07 -0.05
N GLY A 36 -4.24 -3.62 0.67
CA GLY A 36 -4.16 -3.52 2.12
C GLY A 36 -3.50 -2.21 2.57
N VAL A 37 -4.25 -1.36 3.25
CA VAL A 37 -3.78 -0.08 3.77
C VAL A 37 -3.42 -0.25 5.25
N SER A 38 -2.14 -0.07 5.58
CA SER A 38 -1.60 -0.27 6.94
C SER A 38 -2.38 0.54 7.98
N ASP A 39 -2.85 -0.09 9.06
CA ASP A 39 -3.39 0.62 10.22
C ASP A 39 -2.30 1.46 10.91
N ASN A 40 -2.69 2.61 11.48
CA ASN A 40 -1.78 3.49 12.21
C ASN A 40 -1.15 2.80 13.43
N ASP A 41 -1.83 1.81 14.02
CA ASP A 41 -1.38 1.12 15.23
C ASP A 41 -0.31 0.05 14.97
N LEU A 42 -0.03 -0.28 13.69
CA LEU A 42 0.99 -1.27 13.34
C LEU A 42 2.39 -0.81 13.80
N GLU A 43 3.05 -1.65 14.60
CA GLU A 43 4.33 -1.32 15.26
C GLU A 43 5.43 -0.82 14.31
N TYR A 44 5.53 -1.37 13.09
CA TYR A 44 6.56 -0.93 12.15
C TYR A 44 6.32 0.50 11.63
N LEU A 45 5.12 1.07 11.77
CA LEU A 45 4.90 2.48 11.43
C LEU A 45 5.52 3.41 12.46
N LYS A 46 5.63 2.98 13.73
CA LYS A 46 6.25 3.76 14.81
C LYS A 46 7.75 3.96 14.61
N THR A 47 8.40 3.12 13.79
CA THR A 47 9.81 3.30 13.41
C THR A 47 10.00 4.35 12.32
N LYS A 48 8.93 4.81 11.67
CA LYS A 48 9.02 5.84 10.63
C LYS A 48 9.27 7.21 11.28
N LYS A 49 10.13 8.00 10.65
CA LYS A 49 10.32 9.40 11.03
C LYS A 49 8.98 10.17 10.92
N LEU A 50 8.65 10.99 11.92
CA LEU A 50 7.38 11.73 12.03
C LEU A 50 6.14 10.81 11.94
N HIS A 51 6.21 9.62 12.53
CA HIS A 51 5.11 8.64 12.49
C HIS A 51 3.80 9.18 13.08
N GLU A 52 3.90 10.06 14.07
CA GLU A 52 2.82 10.80 14.69
C GLU A 52 2.05 11.69 13.70
N ASN A 53 2.68 12.08 12.59
CA ASN A 53 2.05 12.85 11.49
C ASN A 53 1.55 11.96 10.34
N ILE A 54 1.57 10.63 10.46
CA ILE A 54 0.96 9.75 9.44
C ILE A 54 -0.55 10.01 9.40
N GLN A 55 -1.10 10.21 8.21
CA GLN A 55 -2.53 10.41 8.03
C GLN A 55 -3.36 9.27 8.63
N SER A 56 -4.58 9.54 9.07
CA SER A 56 -5.46 8.48 9.57
C SER A 56 -5.69 7.42 8.48
N VAL A 57 -5.82 6.15 8.89
CA VAL A 57 -6.04 5.04 7.96
C VAL A 57 -7.31 5.22 7.13
N ASN A 58 -8.36 5.80 7.72
CA ASN A 58 -9.60 6.12 7.00
C ASN A 58 -9.34 7.12 5.85
N LEU A 59 -8.56 8.17 6.09
CA LEU A 59 -8.20 9.13 5.05
C LEU A 59 -7.37 8.45 3.95
N ARG A 60 -6.38 7.63 4.34
CA ARG A 60 -5.52 6.93 3.38
C ARG A 60 -6.30 5.93 2.53
N MET A 61 -7.22 5.17 3.13
CA MET A 61 -8.13 4.26 2.41
C MET A 61 -9.00 5.03 1.42
N SER A 62 -9.67 6.10 1.87
CA SER A 62 -10.54 6.92 1.01
C SER A 62 -9.77 7.48 -0.20
N VAL A 63 -8.54 7.96 -0.02
CA VAL A 63 -7.72 8.46 -1.13
C VAL A 63 -7.33 7.34 -2.11
N VAL A 64 -7.04 6.14 -1.62
CA VAL A 64 -6.74 4.97 -2.45
C VAL A 64 -7.99 4.51 -3.23
N GLU A 65 -9.15 4.47 -2.58
CA GLU A 65 -10.44 4.13 -3.19
C GLU A 65 -10.79 5.12 -4.29
N ASN A 66 -10.74 6.42 -3.99
CA ASN A 66 -10.99 7.50 -4.96
C ASN A 66 -10.04 7.42 -6.15
N PHE A 67 -8.76 7.14 -5.92
CA PHE A 67 -7.80 6.94 -7.00
C PHE A 67 -8.19 5.76 -7.89
N LEU A 68 -8.51 4.62 -7.29
CA LEU A 68 -8.91 3.41 -8.01
C LEU A 68 -10.22 3.62 -8.77
N ASP A 69 -11.19 4.39 -8.25
CA ASP A 69 -12.45 4.76 -8.93
C ASP A 69 -12.21 5.49 -10.26
N GLN A 70 -11.09 6.20 -10.40
CA GLN A 70 -10.71 6.85 -11.65
C GLN A 70 -9.98 5.90 -12.63
N GLU A 71 -9.62 4.69 -12.21
CA GLU A 71 -9.00 3.68 -13.07
C GLU A 71 -10.07 2.78 -13.72
N ASP A 72 -9.81 2.22 -14.90
CA ASP A 72 -10.77 1.35 -15.60
C ASP A 72 -10.96 0.00 -14.88
N LYS A 73 -11.93 -0.05 -13.94
CA LYS A 73 -12.23 -1.22 -13.10
C LYS A 73 -13.01 -2.34 -13.77
N ARG A 74 -13.46 -2.18 -15.03
CA ARG A 74 -14.40 -3.14 -15.66
C ARG A 74 -13.84 -4.56 -15.78
N ARG A 75 -12.51 -4.73 -15.66
CA ARG A 75 -11.80 -6.00 -15.76
C ARG A 75 -11.43 -6.64 -14.42
N VAL A 76 -11.44 -5.90 -13.31
CA VAL A 76 -10.85 -6.37 -12.04
C VAL A 76 -11.73 -5.93 -10.87
N GLN A 77 -12.12 -6.88 -10.01
CA GLN A 77 -12.72 -6.58 -8.72
C GLN A 77 -11.67 -5.94 -7.82
N ILE A 78 -11.98 -4.78 -7.25
CA ILE A 78 -11.06 -4.06 -6.38
C ILE A 78 -11.60 -4.04 -4.96
N GLN A 79 -10.76 -4.38 -4.00
CA GLN A 79 -11.05 -4.28 -2.58
C GLN A 79 -9.95 -3.47 -1.89
N VAL A 80 -10.34 -2.44 -1.15
CA VAL A 80 -9.43 -1.69 -0.28
C VAL A 80 -9.75 -2.08 1.15
N LEU A 81 -8.76 -2.62 1.87
CA LEU A 81 -8.97 -3.15 3.21
C LEU A 81 -8.01 -2.48 4.19
N ARG A 82 -8.51 -2.22 5.39
CA ARG A 82 -7.66 -1.88 6.53
C ARG A 82 -6.83 -3.11 6.88
N ASN A 83 -5.52 -2.93 6.97
CA ASN A 83 -4.59 -3.98 7.37
C ASN A 83 -4.27 -3.79 8.86
N THR A 84 -5.03 -4.46 9.72
CA THR A 84 -4.97 -4.30 11.18
C THR A 84 -3.91 -5.16 11.84
N VAL A 85 -3.67 -6.36 11.29
CA VAL A 85 -2.55 -7.21 11.68
C VAL A 85 -1.71 -7.44 10.44
N ALA A 86 -0.38 -7.35 10.61
CA ALA A 86 0.52 -7.65 9.51
C ALA A 86 0.16 -9.03 8.91
N PHE A 87 0.07 -9.07 7.58
CA PHE A 87 -0.11 -10.31 6.82
C PHE A 87 -1.53 -10.92 6.78
N GLU A 88 -2.58 -10.30 7.36
CA GLU A 88 -3.97 -10.84 7.34
C GLU A 88 -4.47 -11.15 5.93
N ASN A 89 -4.32 -10.19 5.01
CA ASN A 89 -4.75 -10.35 3.62
C ASN A 89 -3.96 -11.42 2.86
N TYR A 90 -2.90 -11.99 3.45
CA TYR A 90 -2.01 -12.94 2.80
C TYR A 90 -2.37 -14.38 3.10
N LEU A 91 -3.40 -14.62 3.93
CA LEU A 91 -3.91 -15.93 4.28
C LEU A 91 -5.17 -16.30 3.49
N ALA A 92 -5.57 -15.50 2.49
CA ALA A 92 -6.61 -15.91 1.56
C ALA A 92 -6.16 -17.15 0.76
N ASP A 93 -6.97 -18.21 0.79
CA ASP A 93 -6.67 -19.49 0.13
C ASP A 93 -6.50 -19.34 -1.38
N ASP A 94 -7.27 -18.42 -1.99
CA ASP A 94 -7.30 -18.15 -3.43
C ASP A 94 -6.25 -17.13 -3.90
N LEU A 95 -5.34 -16.69 -3.03
CA LEU A 95 -4.28 -15.75 -3.37
C LEU A 95 -3.23 -16.39 -4.30
N ASP A 96 -3.06 -15.84 -5.51
CA ASP A 96 -2.07 -16.31 -6.49
C ASP A 96 -0.74 -15.57 -6.36
N CYS A 97 -0.79 -14.24 -6.21
CA CYS A 97 0.41 -13.42 -6.21
C CYS A 97 0.36 -12.24 -5.23
N MET A 98 1.50 -11.95 -4.63
CA MET A 98 1.75 -10.64 -4.05
C MET A 98 2.75 -9.84 -4.86
N ILE A 99 2.47 -8.55 -4.99
CA ILE A 99 3.34 -7.62 -5.68
C ILE A 99 4.06 -6.75 -4.66
N PHE A 100 5.38 -6.66 -4.82
CA PHE A 100 6.30 -5.97 -3.93
C PHE A 100 7.09 -4.91 -4.70
N THR A 101 7.68 -3.99 -3.95
CA THR A 101 8.82 -3.19 -4.41
C THR A 101 10.11 -3.94 -4.06
N GLU A 102 11.25 -3.50 -4.59
CA GLU A 102 12.56 -4.08 -4.23
C GLU A 102 12.81 -4.01 -2.71
N GLU A 103 12.34 -2.95 -2.06
CA GLU A 103 12.49 -2.72 -0.61
C GLU A 103 11.74 -3.74 0.25
N SER A 104 10.66 -4.32 -0.29
CA SER A 104 9.75 -5.19 0.46
C SER A 104 9.78 -6.65 -0.01
N ALA A 105 10.65 -7.00 -0.95
CA ALA A 105 10.71 -8.34 -1.54
C ALA A 105 11.03 -9.44 -0.50
N ASN A 106 11.76 -9.13 0.56
CA ASN A 106 12.07 -10.05 1.65
C ASN A 106 10.82 -10.52 2.42
N ILE A 107 9.73 -9.75 2.38
CA ILE A 107 8.46 -10.10 3.01
C ILE A 107 7.88 -11.38 2.42
N ALA A 108 8.08 -11.64 1.11
CA ALA A 108 7.56 -12.84 0.45
C ALA A 108 7.97 -14.15 1.15
N LEU A 109 9.20 -14.23 1.65
CA LEU A 109 9.70 -15.40 2.38
C LEU A 109 8.97 -15.60 3.72
N ILE A 110 8.67 -14.50 4.41
CA ILE A 110 7.94 -14.52 5.69
C ILE A 110 6.50 -14.98 5.42
N VAL A 111 5.87 -14.46 4.37
CA VAL A 111 4.51 -14.83 3.97
C VAL A 111 4.41 -16.30 3.61
N ASN A 112 5.31 -16.83 2.79
CA ASN A 112 5.24 -18.24 2.40
C ASN A 112 5.47 -19.19 3.57
N LYS A 113 6.32 -18.84 4.55
CA LYS A 113 6.45 -19.61 5.79
C LYS A 113 5.17 -19.58 6.62
N LEU A 114 4.52 -18.42 6.72
CA LEU A 114 3.25 -18.30 7.44
C LEU A 114 2.15 -19.10 6.75
N ARG A 115 2.08 -19.07 5.41
CA ARG A 115 1.12 -19.85 4.63
C ARG A 115 1.34 -21.35 4.79
N GLU A 116 2.59 -21.82 4.74
CA GLU A 116 2.93 -23.22 5.01
C GLU A 116 2.48 -23.67 6.40
N ALA A 117 2.71 -22.85 7.43
CA ALA A 117 2.25 -23.14 8.80
C ALA A 117 0.72 -23.18 8.95
N ASN A 118 -0.02 -22.55 8.01
CA ASN A 118 -1.48 -22.57 7.94
C ASN A 118 -2.02 -23.54 6.87
N HIS A 119 -1.18 -24.44 6.34
CA HIS A 119 -1.54 -25.41 5.30
C HIS A 119 -2.04 -24.80 3.98
N LEU A 120 -1.58 -23.58 3.67
CA LEU A 120 -1.89 -22.86 2.43
C LEU A 120 -0.76 -23.01 1.41
N SER A 121 -1.12 -23.05 0.12
CA SER A 121 -0.14 -23.07 -0.96
C SER A 121 0.70 -21.79 -0.98
N PRO A 122 2.01 -21.86 -1.29
CA PRO A 122 2.85 -20.66 -1.39
C PRO A 122 2.37 -19.74 -2.51
N ILE A 123 2.52 -18.44 -2.30
CA ILE A 123 2.22 -17.41 -3.30
C ILE A 123 3.42 -17.12 -4.19
N LYS A 124 3.14 -16.63 -5.39
CA LYS A 124 4.16 -16.01 -6.24
C LYS A 124 4.49 -14.61 -5.73
N ALA A 125 5.77 -14.27 -5.70
CA ALA A 125 6.23 -12.91 -5.44
C ALA A 125 6.62 -12.25 -6.76
N HIS A 126 6.03 -11.11 -7.06
CA HIS A 126 6.39 -10.31 -8.23
C HIS A 126 6.93 -8.96 -7.79
N ILE A 127 8.07 -8.55 -8.33
CA ILE A 127 8.74 -7.31 -7.96
C ILE A 127 8.48 -6.28 -9.06
N VAL A 128 7.95 -5.12 -8.66
CA VAL A 128 7.80 -3.95 -9.53
C VAL A 128 8.83 -2.91 -9.10
N GLU A 129 9.52 -2.33 -10.08
CA GLU A 129 10.46 -1.25 -9.85
C GLU A 129 9.76 -0.03 -9.23
N TRP A 130 10.25 0.46 -8.10
CA TRP A 130 9.72 1.70 -7.52
C TRP A 130 10.14 2.93 -8.32
N ARG A 131 9.15 3.64 -8.89
CA ARG A 131 9.33 4.88 -9.66
C ARG A 131 9.05 6.13 -8.82
N TYR A 132 9.60 7.26 -9.26
CA TYR A 132 9.44 8.58 -8.63
C TYR A 132 10.04 8.70 -7.23
N LYS A 133 11.29 8.24 -7.11
CA LYS A 133 12.08 8.22 -5.86
C LYS A 133 12.32 9.61 -5.25
N ASP A 134 12.13 10.67 -6.04
CA ASP A 134 12.20 12.06 -5.62
C ASP A 134 11.03 12.50 -4.73
N VAL A 135 9.95 11.72 -4.63
CA VAL A 135 8.79 12.04 -3.78
C VAL A 135 8.55 10.94 -2.76
N SER A 136 8.53 11.33 -1.48
CA SER A 136 8.23 10.43 -0.36
C SER A 136 7.25 11.05 0.63
N SER A 137 6.47 10.22 1.32
CA SER A 137 5.57 10.67 2.40
C SER A 137 6.33 11.34 3.54
N THR A 138 7.54 10.89 3.84
CA THR A 138 8.41 11.49 4.87
C THR A 138 8.82 12.92 4.50
N ALA A 139 9.24 13.17 3.26
CA ALA A 139 9.58 14.52 2.82
C ALA A 139 8.36 15.45 2.86
N LYS A 140 7.19 14.97 2.46
CA LYS A 140 5.95 15.74 2.55
C LYS A 140 5.56 16.09 3.98
N ARG A 141 5.65 15.13 4.91
CA ARG A 141 5.41 15.37 6.35
C ARG A 141 6.35 16.45 6.90
N MET A 142 7.63 16.42 6.52
CA MET A 142 8.59 17.45 6.94
C MET A 142 8.21 18.85 6.46
N ILE A 143 7.80 18.98 5.19
CA ILE A 143 7.40 20.26 4.62
C ILE A 143 6.15 20.80 5.34
N GLU A 144 5.16 19.95 5.58
CA GLU A 144 3.93 20.34 6.29
C GLU A 144 4.23 20.80 7.71
N THR A 145 5.05 20.05 8.47
CA THR A 145 5.45 20.46 9.82
C THR A 145 6.25 21.77 9.82
N GLN A 146 7.09 22.01 8.81
CA GLN A 146 7.81 23.29 8.68
C GLN A 146 6.86 24.45 8.42
N ASN A 147 5.86 24.27 7.55
CA ASN A 147 4.86 25.29 7.25
C ASN A 147 3.94 25.59 8.44
N GLU A 148 3.59 24.58 9.24
CA GLU A 148 2.84 24.74 10.49
C GLU A 148 3.63 25.56 11.51
N VAL A 149 4.94 25.36 11.60
CA VAL A 149 5.84 26.12 12.50
C VAL A 149 6.10 27.54 11.99
N SER A 150 6.15 27.76 10.67
CA SER A 150 6.34 29.11 10.09
C SER A 150 5.06 29.96 10.10
N GLY A 151 3.89 29.36 10.39
CA GLY A 151 2.61 30.07 10.40
C GLY A 151 2.07 30.39 9.01
N ASP A 152 2.62 29.77 7.96
CA ASP A 152 2.19 29.97 6.58
C ASP A 152 0.90 29.15 6.30
N CYS A 153 -0.21 29.60 6.88
CA CYS A 153 -1.54 29.24 6.42
C CYS A 153 -1.73 29.83 5.02
N TYR A 154 -1.52 29.04 3.97
CA TYR A 154 -2.08 29.34 2.66
C TYR A 154 -3.60 29.21 2.76
N LEU A 155 -4.25 30.31 3.15
CA LEU A 155 -5.63 30.59 2.79
C LEU A 155 -5.62 30.77 1.26
N GLU A 156 -5.85 29.69 0.52
CA GLU A 156 -6.21 29.81 -0.89
C GLU A 156 -7.60 30.45 -0.97
N CYS A 157 -7.61 31.73 -1.39
CA CYS A 157 -8.78 32.42 -1.93
C CYS A 157 -9.17 31.86 -3.29
#